data_AF-A0A9W8ZZM5-F1
#
_entry.id   AF-A0A9W8ZZM5-F1
#
_cell.length_a   1.000
_cell.length_b   1.000
_cell.length_c   1.000
_cell.angle_alpha   90.00
_cell.angle_beta   90.00
_cell.angle_gamma   90.00
#
_symmetry.space_group_name_H-M   'P 1'
#
loop_
_entity.id
_entity.type
_entity.pdbx_description
1 polymer ?
#
loop_
_entity_poly.entity_id
_entity_poly.type
_entity_poly.pdbx_seq_one_letter_code
_entity_poly.pdbx_strand_id
1 'polypeptide(L)'
;MRSTNASNSADALFQTFQQFETLQNDFQKARNEWLHEAGVGVLSTLRHAEAIERDLSGKLKQFDGVLVSFSAQSETEINNIDNVVEARRTRSTNVSLSAGIQMEILRLVEMKVLLPEKMWHTETGVLEKLDEFLIRSHHDPNINDYVALQQASLEILGRVFECILSNNVI
;
A
#
# COMPACT_ATOMS: atom_id res chain seq x y z
N MET A 1 -5.36 -71.38 -87.92
CA MET A 1 -5.46 -71.12 -86.47
C MET A 1 -4.90 -69.73 -86.15
N ARG A 2 -5.73 -68.67 -86.13
CA ARG A 2 -5.28 -67.28 -85.84
C ARG A 2 -6.31 -66.41 -85.10
N SER A 3 -7.39 -66.99 -84.57
CA SER A 3 -8.55 -66.23 -84.06
C SER A 3 -8.72 -66.24 -82.53
N THR A 4 -7.91 -66.98 -81.77
CA THR A 4 -8.08 -67.14 -80.31
C THR A 4 -7.17 -66.27 -79.45
N ASN A 5 -6.13 -65.63 -80.01
CA ASN A 5 -5.22 -64.78 -79.24
C ASN A 5 -5.66 -63.31 -79.10
N ALA A 6 -6.53 -62.81 -80.00
CA ALA A 6 -7.00 -61.42 -79.99
C ALA A 6 -8.20 -61.18 -79.06
N SER A 7 -9.06 -62.19 -78.86
CA SER A 7 -10.20 -62.09 -77.92
C SER A 7 -9.74 -62.12 -76.46
N ASN A 8 -8.84 -63.05 -76.09
CA ASN A 8 -8.28 -63.11 -74.73
C ASN A 8 -7.51 -61.85 -74.33
N SER A 9 -6.93 -61.11 -75.28
CA SER A 9 -6.18 -59.88 -75.01
C SER A 9 -7.06 -58.64 -74.91
N ALA A 10 -8.16 -58.57 -75.67
CA ALA A 10 -9.16 -57.52 -75.53
C ALA A 10 -9.94 -57.63 -74.21
N ASP A 11 -10.32 -58.85 -73.81
CA ASP A 11 -11.01 -59.10 -72.54
C ASP A 11 -10.09 -58.81 -71.34
N ALA A 12 -8.81 -59.13 -71.44
CA ALA A 12 -7.81 -58.80 -70.42
C ALA A 12 -7.60 -57.28 -70.29
N LEU A 13 -7.58 -56.54 -71.42
CA LEU A 13 -7.51 -55.08 -71.43
C LEU A 13 -8.76 -54.42 -70.83
N PHE A 14 -9.94 -54.97 -71.12
CA PHE A 14 -11.20 -54.48 -70.55
C PHE A 14 -11.27 -54.72 -69.04
N GLN A 15 -10.85 -55.89 -68.56
CA GLN A 15 -10.76 -56.16 -67.12
C GLN A 15 -9.75 -55.25 -66.41
N THR A 16 -8.60 -54.97 -67.01
CA THR A 16 -7.64 -54.02 -66.43
C THR A 16 -8.21 -52.61 -66.39
N PHE A 17 -8.96 -52.21 -67.42
CA PHE A 17 -9.64 -50.91 -67.43
C PHE A 17 -10.68 -50.79 -66.31
N GLN A 18 -11.50 -51.83 -66.11
CA GLN A 18 -12.48 -51.87 -65.01
C GLN A 18 -11.81 -51.86 -63.63
N GLN A 19 -10.69 -52.59 -63.46
CA GLN A 19 -9.91 -52.55 -62.23
C GLN A 19 -9.33 -51.17 -61.98
N PHE A 20 -8.88 -50.47 -63.03
CA PHE A 20 -8.35 -49.12 -62.94
C PHE A 20 -9.43 -48.11 -62.53
N GLU A 21 -10.63 -48.22 -63.11
CA GLU A 21 -11.78 -47.38 -62.74
C GLU A 21 -12.21 -47.62 -61.29
N THR A 22 -12.17 -48.88 -60.83
CA THR A 22 -12.45 -49.23 -59.42
C THR A 22 -11.40 -48.61 -58.49
N LEU A 23 -10.11 -48.75 -58.83
CA LEU A 23 -9.00 -48.17 -58.06
C LEU A 23 -9.10 -46.64 -57.99
N GLN A 24 -9.50 -45.99 -59.08
CA GLN A 24 -9.70 -44.54 -59.12
C GLN A 24 -10.82 -44.10 -58.18
N ASN A 25 -11.93 -44.85 -58.15
CA ASN A 25 -13.04 -44.57 -57.24
C ASN A 25 -12.65 -44.77 -55.77
N ASP A 26 -11.90 -45.83 -55.47
CA ASP A 26 -11.41 -46.09 -54.11
C ASP A 26 -10.44 -45.00 -53.64
N PHE A 27 -9.55 -44.54 -54.53
CA PHE A 27 -8.64 -43.44 -54.21
C PHE A 27 -9.40 -42.13 -53.95
N GLN A 28 -10.41 -41.82 -54.77
CA GLN A 28 -11.22 -40.63 -54.59
C GLN A 28 -12.01 -40.69 -53.26
N LYS A 29 -12.51 -41.87 -52.89
CA LYS A 29 -13.21 -42.10 -51.63
C LYS A 29 -12.27 -41.93 -50.43
N ALA A 30 -11.12 -42.59 -50.45
CA ALA A 30 -10.11 -42.47 -49.38
C ALA A 30 -9.63 -41.02 -49.21
N ARG A 31 -9.43 -40.31 -50.32
CA ARG A 31 -9.09 -38.88 -50.31
C ARG A 31 -10.18 -38.03 -49.64
N ASN A 32 -11.45 -38.28 -49.93
CA ASN A 32 -12.55 -37.54 -49.32
C ASN A 32 -12.69 -37.83 -47.82
N GLU A 33 -12.50 -39.09 -47.42
CA GLU A 33 -12.48 -39.50 -46.00
C GLU A 33 -11.35 -38.79 -45.24
N TRP A 34 -10.12 -38.79 -45.79
CA TRP A 34 -8.98 -38.09 -45.18
C TRP A 34 -9.19 -36.57 -45.07
N LEU A 35 -9.74 -35.93 -46.11
CA LEU A 35 -10.05 -34.50 -46.07
C LEU A 35 -11.12 -34.18 -45.02
N HIS A 36 -12.10 -35.05 -44.83
CA HIS A 36 -13.13 -34.90 -43.82
C HIS A 36 -12.56 -35.04 -42.40
N GLU A 37 -11.78 -36.08 -42.14
CA GLU A 37 -11.16 -36.32 -40.84
C GLU A 37 -10.20 -35.18 -40.43
N ALA A 38 -9.36 -34.72 -41.36
CA ALA A 38 -8.48 -33.58 -41.14
C ALA A 38 -9.28 -32.30 -40.82
N GLY A 39 -10.37 -32.05 -41.55
CA GLY A 39 -11.26 -30.91 -41.32
C GLY A 39 -11.92 -30.94 -39.93
N VAL A 40 -12.42 -32.12 -39.51
CA VAL A 40 -13.02 -32.31 -38.19
C VAL A 40 -11.99 -32.10 -37.08
N GLY A 41 -10.78 -32.65 -37.22
CA GLY A 41 -9.69 -32.50 -36.25
C GLY A 41 -9.21 -31.05 -36.08
N VAL A 42 -9.10 -30.30 -37.17
CA VAL A 42 -8.76 -28.87 -37.13
C VAL A 42 -9.86 -28.06 -36.44
N LEU A 43 -11.13 -28.30 -36.78
CA LEU A 43 -12.26 -27.61 -36.16
C LEU A 43 -12.42 -27.91 -34.67
N SER A 44 -12.20 -29.15 -34.23
CA SER A 44 -12.25 -29.49 -32.81
C SER A 44 -11.14 -28.79 -32.01
N THR A 45 -9.95 -28.70 -32.58
CA THR A 45 -8.79 -28.04 -31.96
C THR A 45 -9.02 -26.53 -31.83
N LEU A 46 -9.58 -25.90 -32.87
CA LEU A 46 -9.98 -24.49 -32.86
C LEU A 46 -11.02 -24.21 -31.77
N ARG A 47 -12.07 -25.02 -31.67
CA ARG A 47 -13.10 -24.87 -30.61
C ARG A 47 -12.52 -25.01 -29.21
N HIS A 48 -11.54 -25.91 -29.03
CA HIS A 48 -10.87 -26.07 -27.74
C HIS A 48 -10.00 -24.86 -27.39
N ALA A 49 -9.26 -24.31 -28.37
CA ALA A 49 -8.48 -23.10 -28.20
C ALA A 49 -9.36 -21.88 -27.85
N GLU A 50 -10.50 -21.70 -28.53
CA GLU A 50 -11.48 -20.65 -28.22
C GLU A 50 -12.07 -20.79 -26.80
N ALA A 51 -12.31 -22.04 -26.35
CA ALA A 51 -12.80 -22.29 -25.00
C ALA A 51 -11.75 -21.91 -23.94
N ILE A 52 -10.48 -22.23 -24.17
CA ILE A 52 -9.35 -21.84 -23.30
C ILE A 52 -9.20 -20.32 -23.28
N GLU A 53 -9.26 -19.66 -24.45
CA GLU A 53 -9.17 -18.20 -24.55
C GLU A 53 -10.31 -17.52 -23.76
N ARG A 54 -11.54 -18.04 -23.88
CA ARG A 54 -12.68 -17.52 -23.13
C ARG A 54 -12.52 -17.71 -21.61
N ASP A 55 -12.00 -18.87 -21.17
CA ASP A 55 -11.71 -19.13 -19.76
C ASP A 55 -10.60 -18.19 -19.22
N LEU A 56 -9.52 -18.01 -19.98
CA LEU A 56 -8.44 -17.08 -19.64
C LEU A 56 -8.93 -15.63 -19.57
N SER A 57 -9.76 -15.20 -20.52
CA SER A 57 -10.38 -13.88 -20.50
C SER A 57 -11.28 -13.69 -19.28
N GLY A 58 -12.04 -14.72 -18.91
CA GLY A 58 -12.85 -14.72 -17.69
C GLY A 58 -12.00 -14.58 -16.42
N LYS A 59 -10.92 -15.37 -16.30
CA LYS A 59 -9.98 -15.32 -15.18
C LYS A 59 -9.27 -13.97 -15.08
N LEU A 60 -8.85 -13.39 -16.21
CA LEU A 60 -8.23 -12.06 -16.23
C LEU A 60 -9.18 -10.97 -15.71
N LYS A 61 -10.45 -11.00 -16.10
CA LYS A 61 -11.45 -10.06 -15.57
C LYS A 61 -11.68 -10.22 -14.07
N GLN A 62 -11.69 -11.45 -13.57
CA GLN A 62 -11.79 -11.71 -12.13
C GLN A 62 -10.57 -11.18 -11.38
N PHE A 63 -9.37 -11.39 -11.92
CA PHE A 63 -8.12 -10.89 -11.35
C PHE A 63 -8.08 -9.35 -11.28
N ASP A 64 -8.57 -8.69 -12.33
CA ASP A 64 -8.66 -7.23 -12.38
C ASP A 64 -9.59 -6.68 -11.29
N GLY A 65 -10.75 -7.33 -11.08
CA GLY A 65 -11.67 -6.99 -9.99
C GLY A 65 -11.04 -7.17 -8.60
N VAL A 66 -10.26 -8.23 -8.39
CA VAL A 66 -9.53 -8.47 -7.13
C VAL A 66 -8.44 -7.41 -6.92
N LEU A 67 -7.70 -7.04 -7.97
CA LEU A 67 -6.67 -6.00 -7.92
C LEU A 67 -7.24 -4.63 -7.54
N VAL A 68 -8.35 -4.24 -8.15
CA VAL A 68 -9.05 -2.98 -7.83
C VAL A 68 -9.53 -2.98 -6.37
N SER A 69 -10.15 -4.07 -5.92
CA SER A 69 -10.60 -4.19 -4.52
C SER A 69 -9.45 -4.14 -3.53
N PHE A 70 -8.34 -4.82 -3.82
CA PHE A 70 -7.14 -4.82 -2.97
C PHE A 70 -6.51 -3.43 -2.91
N SER A 71 -6.42 -2.72 -4.05
CA SER A 71 -5.91 -1.36 -4.10
C SER A 71 -6.74 -0.41 -3.23
N ALA A 72 -8.06 -0.47 -3.31
CA ALA A 72 -8.96 0.38 -2.52
C ALA A 72 -8.88 0.08 -1.01
N GLN A 73 -8.76 -1.19 -0.64
CA GLN A 73 -8.57 -1.60 0.77
C GLN A 73 -7.22 -1.10 1.31
N SER A 74 -6.14 -1.28 0.53
CA SER A 74 -4.80 -0.82 0.90
C SER A 74 -4.75 0.70 1.11
N GLU A 75 -5.36 1.48 0.21
CA GLU A 75 -5.44 2.94 0.37
C GLU A 75 -6.20 3.35 1.65
N THR A 76 -7.29 2.64 1.97
CA THR A 76 -8.03 2.87 3.22
C THR A 76 -7.20 2.54 4.46
N GLU A 77 -6.46 1.43 4.43
CA GLU A 77 -5.58 1.03 5.53
C GLU A 77 -4.41 2.01 5.73
N ILE A 78 -3.78 2.47 4.64
CA ILE A 78 -2.72 3.49 4.70
C ILE A 78 -3.24 4.76 5.35
N ASN A 79 -4.40 5.27 4.90
CA ASN A 79 -5.01 6.46 5.48
C ASN A 79 -5.34 6.29 6.97
N ASN A 80 -5.80 5.11 7.39
CA ASN A 80 -6.06 4.80 8.79
C ASN A 80 -4.76 4.77 9.62
N ILE A 81 -3.69 4.18 9.08
CA ILE A 81 -2.38 4.17 9.74
C ILE A 81 -1.85 5.59 9.90
N ASP A 82 -1.91 6.41 8.86
CA ASP A 82 -1.43 7.79 8.90
C ASP A 82 -2.18 8.61 9.97
N ASN A 83 -3.51 8.49 10.03
CA ASN A 83 -4.31 9.14 11.07
C ASN A 83 -3.92 8.70 12.50
N VAL A 84 -3.68 7.40 12.70
CA VAL A 84 -3.27 6.86 14.01
C VAL A 84 -1.86 7.32 14.38
N VAL A 85 -0.93 7.34 13.42
CA VAL A 85 0.45 7.80 13.62
C VAL A 85 0.47 9.28 13.95
N GLU A 86 -0.28 10.11 13.21
CA GLU A 86 -0.39 11.53 13.47
C GLU A 86 -0.98 11.80 14.86
N ALA A 87 -2.08 11.13 15.21
CA ALA A 87 -2.68 11.22 16.55
C ALA A 87 -1.71 10.82 17.66
N ARG A 88 -0.92 9.76 17.46
CA ARG A 88 0.13 9.35 18.42
C ARG A 88 1.28 10.35 18.50
N ARG A 89 1.70 10.92 17.38
CA ARG A 89 2.77 11.93 17.32
C ARG A 89 2.34 13.19 18.08
N THR A 90 1.14 13.70 17.81
CA THR A 90 0.54 14.84 18.50
C THR A 90 0.40 14.57 20.00
N ARG A 91 -0.03 13.35 20.39
CA ARG A 91 -0.09 12.97 21.81
C ARG A 91 1.29 12.94 22.45
N SER A 92 2.31 12.42 21.77
CA SER A 92 3.69 12.36 22.28
C SER A 92 4.30 13.76 22.47
N THR A 93 4.09 14.66 21.51
CA THR A 93 4.52 16.06 21.64
C THR A 93 3.80 16.76 22.78
N ASN A 94 2.49 16.55 22.94
CA ASN A 94 1.73 17.18 24.02
C ASN A 94 2.16 16.67 25.40
N VAL A 95 2.41 15.36 25.54
CA VAL A 95 2.94 14.78 26.79
C VAL A 95 4.33 15.34 27.10
N SER A 96 5.21 15.40 26.09
CA SER A 96 6.57 15.94 26.28
C SER A 96 6.55 17.41 26.70
N LEU A 97 5.67 18.20 26.10
CA LEU A 97 5.52 19.61 26.41
C LEU A 97 4.90 19.83 27.80
N SER A 98 3.88 19.05 28.17
CA SER A 98 3.28 19.08 29.51
C SER A 98 4.31 18.73 30.58
N ALA A 99 5.13 17.69 30.35
CA ALA A 99 6.24 17.34 31.25
C ALA A 99 7.29 18.45 31.34
N GLY A 100 7.64 19.10 30.21
CA GLY A 100 8.54 20.25 30.19
C GLY A 100 8.02 21.43 31.01
N ILE A 101 6.73 21.75 30.88
CA ILE A 101 6.06 22.79 31.67
C ILE A 101 6.10 22.44 33.17
N GLN A 102 5.77 21.21 33.56
CA GLN A 102 5.81 20.77 34.95
C GLN A 102 7.22 20.85 35.55
N MET A 103 8.24 20.43 34.79
CA MET A 103 9.64 20.53 35.22
C MET A 103 10.09 21.98 35.39
N GLU A 104 9.69 22.89 34.49
CA GLU A 104 10.05 24.30 34.59
C GLU A 104 9.34 24.98 35.76
N ILE A 105 8.09 24.61 36.04
CA ILE A 105 7.35 25.09 37.23
C ILE A 105 8.04 24.60 38.51
N LEU A 106 8.43 23.34 38.58
CA LEU A 106 9.18 22.81 39.73
C LEU A 106 10.49 23.59 39.94
N ARG A 107 11.24 23.84 38.86
CA ARG A 107 12.47 24.62 38.88
C ARG A 107 12.25 26.06 39.38
N LEU A 108 11.18 26.71 38.93
CA LEU A 108 10.81 28.06 39.39
C LEU A 108 10.50 28.08 40.90
N VAL A 109 9.78 27.06 41.39
CA VAL A 109 9.49 26.91 42.82
C VAL A 109 10.77 26.69 43.63
N GLU A 110 11.68 25.84 43.16
CA GLU A 110 12.98 25.61 43.80
C GLU A 110 13.85 26.89 43.82
N MET A 111 13.91 27.60 42.70
CA MET A 111 14.71 28.82 42.57
C MET A 111 14.15 29.98 43.38
N LYS A 112 12.84 30.05 43.59
CA LYS A 112 12.20 31.07 44.44
C LYS A 112 12.77 31.04 45.87
N VAL A 113 13.11 29.86 46.39
CA VAL A 113 13.72 29.70 47.73
C VAL A 113 15.09 30.36 47.82
N LEU A 114 15.76 30.59 46.68
CA LEU A 114 17.06 31.26 46.63
C LEU A 114 16.95 32.79 46.69
N LEU A 115 15.76 33.36 46.48
CA LEU A 115 15.53 34.80 46.56
C LEU A 115 15.10 35.22 47.98
N PRO A 116 15.54 36.40 48.47
CA PRO A 116 15.04 36.95 49.72
C PRO A 116 13.51 37.15 49.67
N GLU A 117 12.78 36.84 50.75
CA GLU A 117 11.30 36.93 50.80
C GLU A 117 10.72 38.28 50.31
N LYS A 118 11.44 39.38 50.52
CA LYS A 118 11.02 40.72 50.07
C LYS A 118 10.99 40.87 48.55
N MET A 119 11.65 39.98 47.81
CA MET A 119 11.70 39.95 46.36
C MET A 119 10.62 39.04 45.74
N TRP A 120 10.02 38.15 46.53
CA TRP A 120 9.00 37.19 46.07
C TRP A 120 7.75 37.84 45.45
N HIS A 121 7.46 39.08 45.84
CA HIS A 121 6.30 39.85 45.36
C HIS A 121 6.63 40.88 44.28
N THR A 122 7.92 41.06 43.94
CA THR A 122 8.37 41.87 42.79
C THR A 122 8.78 41.00 41.60
N GLU A 123 8.62 39.69 41.73
CA GLU A 123 8.94 38.70 40.72
C GLU A 123 7.81 38.63 39.69
N THR A 124 8.22 38.52 38.43
CA THR A 124 7.41 38.20 37.25
C THR A 124 6.03 37.65 37.61
N GLY A 125 4.94 38.34 37.25
CA GLY A 125 3.55 37.90 37.53
C GLY A 125 3.17 36.50 36.99
N VAL A 126 4.13 35.81 36.37
CA VAL A 126 4.17 34.38 36.07
C VAL A 126 4.15 33.51 37.34
N LEU A 127 4.81 33.91 38.43
CA LEU A 127 4.85 33.11 39.67
C LEU A 127 3.49 32.99 40.36
N GLU A 128 2.68 34.04 40.28
CA GLU A 128 1.29 34.03 40.78
C GLU A 128 0.36 33.16 39.91
N LYS A 129 0.82 32.78 38.72
CA LYS A 129 0.06 32.03 37.72
C LYS A 129 0.54 30.59 37.54
N LEU A 130 1.48 30.10 38.34
CA LEU A 130 2.03 28.74 38.19
C LEU A 130 0.94 27.66 38.27
N ASP A 131 -0.04 27.82 39.16
CA ASP A 131 -1.18 26.90 39.25
C ASP A 131 -2.06 26.96 37.99
N GLU A 132 -2.24 28.15 37.40
CA GLU A 132 -2.96 28.32 36.13
C GLU A 132 -2.22 27.65 34.97
N PHE A 133 -0.89 27.76 34.92
CA PHE A 133 -0.04 27.06 33.96
C PHE A 133 -0.11 25.53 34.14
N LEU A 134 -0.10 25.02 35.37
CA LEU A 134 -0.26 23.58 35.67
C LEU A 134 -1.62 23.06 35.21
N ILE A 135 -2.70 23.75 35.57
CA ILE A 135 -4.07 23.34 35.22
C ILE A 135 -4.25 23.37 33.70
N ARG A 136 -3.83 24.45 33.04
CA ARG A 136 -3.97 24.58 31.58
C ARG A 136 -3.11 23.57 30.83
N SER A 137 -1.85 23.36 31.23
CA SER A 137 -0.94 22.41 30.57
C SER A 137 -1.32 20.94 30.72
N HIS A 138 -2.20 20.61 31.68
CA HIS A 138 -2.77 19.27 31.80
C HIS A 138 -3.85 18.99 30.75
N HIS A 139 -4.54 20.04 30.28
CA HIS A 139 -5.62 19.94 29.30
C HIS A 139 -5.16 20.29 27.87
N ASP A 140 -4.36 21.33 27.73
CA ASP A 140 -3.87 21.85 26.45
C ASP A 140 -2.45 22.46 26.63
N PRO A 141 -1.39 21.65 26.58
CA PRO A 141 -0.02 22.12 26.74
C PRO A 141 0.38 23.04 25.59
N ASN A 142 0.82 24.25 25.91
CA ASN A 142 1.13 25.29 24.94
C ASN A 142 2.62 25.67 24.98
N ILE A 143 3.27 25.77 23.81
CA ILE A 143 4.69 26.10 23.72
C ILE A 143 5.00 27.50 24.24
N ASN A 144 4.06 28.44 24.10
CA ASN A 144 4.21 29.80 24.60
C ASN A 144 4.24 29.85 26.12
N ASP A 145 3.50 28.95 26.78
CA ASP A 145 3.52 28.81 28.24
C ASP A 145 4.89 28.32 28.70
N TYR A 146 5.43 27.31 28.03
CA TYR A 146 6.78 26.80 28.32
C TYR A 146 7.85 27.90 28.13
N VAL A 147 7.78 28.66 27.04
CA VAL A 147 8.72 29.76 26.78
C VAL A 147 8.58 30.88 27.83
N ALA A 148 7.36 31.25 28.21
CA ALA A 148 7.12 32.25 29.25
C ALA A 148 7.70 31.82 30.60
N LEU A 149 7.56 30.54 30.95
CA LEU A 149 8.16 29.97 32.17
C LEU A 149 9.70 29.97 32.10
N GLN A 150 10.29 29.59 30.97
CA GLN A 150 11.75 29.67 30.78
C GLN A 150 12.29 31.09 30.90
N GLN A 151 11.56 32.09 30.37
CA GLN A 151 11.93 33.50 30.51
C GLN A 151 11.87 33.96 31.97
N ALA A 152 10.83 33.56 32.70
CA ALA A 152 10.72 33.84 34.13
C ALA A 152 11.87 33.20 34.93
N SER A 153 12.26 31.97 34.60
CA SER A 153 13.41 31.30 35.22
C SER A 153 14.71 32.06 34.98
N LEU A 154 14.94 32.51 33.75
CA LEU A 154 16.12 33.31 33.43
C LEU A 154 16.14 34.64 34.18
N GLU A 155 15.00 35.32 34.30
CA GLU A 155 14.90 36.57 35.05
C GLU A 155 15.20 36.36 36.55
N ILE A 156 14.63 35.31 37.15
CA ILE A 156 14.89 34.93 38.54
C ILE A 156 16.37 34.61 38.74
N LEU A 157 17.00 33.82 37.86
CA LEU A 157 18.45 33.56 37.94
C LEU A 157 19.26 34.85 37.88
N GLY A 158 18.94 35.74 36.94
CA GLY A 158 19.62 37.04 36.80
C GLY A 158 19.59 37.83 38.11
N ARG A 159 18.41 37.92 38.75
CA ARG A 159 18.24 38.60 40.03
C ARG A 159 18.96 37.91 41.19
N VAL A 160 18.97 36.58 41.25
CA VAL A 160 19.74 35.82 42.25
C VAL A 160 21.22 36.17 42.13
N PHE A 161 21.76 36.18 40.91
CA PHE A 161 23.16 36.58 40.67
C PHE A 161 23.43 38.02 41.09
N GLU A 162 22.56 38.97 40.73
CA GLU A 162 22.67 40.37 41.16
C GLU A 162 22.66 40.51 42.69
N CYS A 163 21.81 39.77 43.40
CA CYS A 163 21.77 39.77 44.86
C CYS A 163 23.06 39.23 45.47
N ILE A 164 23.58 38.12 44.93
CA ILE A 164 24.84 37.52 45.38
C ILE A 164 25.99 38.51 45.15
N LEU A 165 26.06 39.15 43.99
CA LEU A 165 27.11 40.12 43.67
C LEU A 165 27.01 41.35 44.56
N SER A 166 25.81 41.88 44.78
CA SER A 166 25.56 43.05 45.64
C SER A 166 25.91 42.79 47.11
N ASN A 167 25.71 41.57 47.59
CA ASN A 167 26.06 41.15 48.95
C ASN A 167 27.55 40.75 49.12
N ASN A 168 28.29 40.53 48.04
CA ASN A 168 29.71 40.19 48.04
C ASN A 168 30.65 41.38 47.73
N VAL A 169 30.12 42.60 47.63
CA VAL A 169 30.93 43.83 47.66
C VAL A 169 31.18 44.20 49.13
N ILE A 170 32.13 43.50 49.76
CA ILE A 170 32.83 43.90 51.00
C ILE A 170 34.33 43.72 50.76
#